data_AF-A0AAP2RC21-F1
#
_entry.id   AF-A0AAP2RC21-F1
#
_cell.length_a   1.000
_cell.length_b   1.000
_cell.length_c   1.000
_cell.angle_alpha   90.00
_cell.angle_beta   90.00
_cell.angle_gamma   90.00
#
_symmetry.space_group_name_H-M   'P 1'
#
loop_
_entity.id
_entity.type
_entity.pdbx_description
1 polymer ?
#
loop_
_entity_poly.entity_id
_entity_poly.type
_entity_poly.pdbx_seq_one_letter_code
_entity_poly.pdbx_strand_id
1 'polypeptide(L)'
;MNNMDLIISTIKKVYSIRHAVEKRAMEKNPFNGIPLLEDIAYRLSSDALSKDQMKDISAFVTATCPNEETLVIMERISAFKAGQKVDRPLKVLLSYVGLILPILIVILIEAYMVYLGIITEMPYLILTFVLILAAIIISVLLFAYLGYDPVYRRDMIENHAWKAIHKECEYRLNLGGQKRLTD
;
A
#
# COMPACT_ATOMS: atom_id res chain seq x y z
N MET A 1 17.58 21.00 -21.11
CA MET A 1 17.00 19.65 -21.19
C MET A 1 15.68 19.76 -21.93
N ASN A 2 15.37 18.87 -22.87
CA ASN A 2 14.11 18.92 -23.60
C ASN A 2 12.95 18.48 -22.68
N ASN A 3 11.77 19.09 -22.81
CA ASN A 3 10.59 18.79 -21.97
C ASN A 3 10.15 17.32 -22.11
N MET A 4 10.31 16.72 -23.30
CA MET A 4 10.04 15.29 -23.49
C MET A 4 11.02 14.39 -22.73
N ASP A 5 12.31 14.75 -22.69
CA ASP A 5 13.33 13.97 -21.98
C ASP A 5 13.07 14.00 -20.48
N LEU A 6 12.64 15.15 -19.95
CA LEU A 6 12.19 15.30 -18.57
C LEU A 6 11.05 14.31 -18.27
N ILE A 7 9.98 14.33 -19.06
CA ILE A 7 8.82 13.43 -18.89
C ILE A 7 9.26 11.96 -18.92
N ILE A 8 10.04 11.57 -19.92
CA ILE A 8 10.49 10.17 -20.09
C ILE A 8 11.37 9.75 -18.91
N SER A 9 12.26 10.62 -18.44
CA SER A 9 13.13 10.34 -17.30
C SER A 9 12.32 10.13 -16.01
N THR A 10 11.30 10.95 -15.78
CA THR A 10 10.39 10.83 -14.63
C THR A 10 9.62 9.53 -14.66
N ILE A 11 9.06 9.19 -15.82
CA ILE A 11 8.34 7.92 -16.01
C ILE A 11 9.28 6.75 -15.71
N LYS A 12 10.48 6.72 -16.30
CA LYS A 12 11.49 5.68 -16.03
C LYS A 12 11.82 5.59 -14.54
N LYS A 13 11.94 6.72 -13.84
CA LYS A 13 12.20 6.75 -12.40
C LYS A 13 11.05 6.11 -11.61
N VAL A 14 9.81 6.46 -11.92
CA VAL A 14 8.63 5.87 -11.26
C VAL A 14 8.57 4.35 -11.46
N TYR A 15 8.79 3.87 -12.69
CA TYR A 15 8.85 2.42 -12.95
C TYR A 15 10.01 1.73 -12.22
N SER A 16 11.18 2.38 -12.10
CA SER A 16 12.30 1.84 -11.33
C SER A 16 11.98 1.72 -9.83
N ILE A 17 11.27 2.69 -9.27
CA ILE A 17 10.81 2.67 -7.87
C ILE A 17 9.80 1.55 -7.68
N ARG A 18 8.84 1.40 -8.61
CA ARG A 18 7.86 0.31 -8.58
C ARG A 18 8.55 -1.05 -8.49
N HIS A 19 9.48 -1.32 -9.39
CA HIS A 19 10.23 -2.58 -9.41
C HIS A 19 11.04 -2.78 -8.11
N ALA A 20 11.61 -1.71 -7.54
CA ALA A 20 12.33 -1.79 -6.28
C ALA A 20 11.42 -2.08 -5.08
N VAL A 21 10.17 -1.58 -5.06
CA VAL A 21 9.17 -1.92 -4.03
C VAL A 21 8.79 -3.39 -4.15
N GLU A 22 8.46 -3.86 -5.36
CA GLU A 22 8.09 -5.26 -5.61
C GLU A 22 9.21 -6.22 -5.22
N LYS A 23 10.45 -5.91 -5.61
CA LYS A 23 11.63 -6.71 -5.26
C LYS A 23 11.85 -6.76 -3.74
N ARG A 24 11.72 -5.63 -3.05
CA ARG A 24 11.82 -5.59 -1.58
C ARG A 24 10.74 -6.44 -0.90
N ALA A 25 9.52 -6.39 -1.41
CA ALA A 25 8.41 -7.17 -0.90
C ALA A 25 8.67 -8.68 -1.02
N MET A 26 9.50 -9.12 -1.97
CA MET A 26 9.93 -10.52 -2.08
C MET A 26 11.13 -10.82 -1.16
N GLU A 27 12.15 -9.96 -1.16
CA GLU A 27 13.44 -10.24 -0.50
C GLU A 27 13.43 -10.05 1.02
N LYS A 28 12.59 -9.14 1.56
CA LYS A 28 12.56 -8.82 3.00
C LYS A 28 11.54 -9.64 3.80
N ASN A 29 10.97 -10.68 3.21
CA ASN A 29 9.98 -11.49 3.93
C ASN A 29 10.64 -12.31 5.04
N PRO A 30 10.22 -12.17 6.30
CA PRO A 30 10.77 -12.93 7.42
C PRO A 30 10.44 -14.44 7.34
N PHE A 31 9.51 -14.81 6.45
CA PHE A 31 9.07 -16.19 6.21
C PHE A 31 9.68 -16.80 4.93
N ASN A 32 10.75 -16.18 4.40
CA ASN A 32 11.46 -16.67 3.22
C ASN A 32 11.82 -18.17 3.39
N GLY A 33 11.39 -19.00 2.43
CA GLY A 33 11.59 -20.45 2.46
C GLY A 33 10.42 -21.27 3.02
N ILE A 34 9.34 -20.62 3.49
CA ILE A 34 8.07 -21.29 3.83
C ILE A 34 7.00 -20.89 2.80
N PRO A 35 6.67 -21.75 1.81
CA PRO A 35 5.91 -21.36 0.62
C PRO A 35 4.59 -20.63 0.90
N LEU A 36 3.83 -21.11 1.88
CA LEU A 36 2.50 -20.56 2.21
C LEU A 36 2.59 -19.25 3.00
N LEU A 37 3.51 -19.17 3.96
CA LEU A 37 3.70 -17.95 4.78
C LEU A 37 4.39 -16.84 3.99
N GLU A 38 5.28 -17.20 3.06
CA GLU A 38 5.92 -16.27 2.14
C GLU A 38 4.91 -15.61 1.19
N ASP A 39 4.00 -16.40 0.58
CA ASP A 39 2.95 -15.85 -0.29
C ASP A 39 2.00 -14.93 0.49
N ILE A 40 1.59 -15.32 1.70
CA ILE A 40 0.73 -14.49 2.55
C ILE A 40 1.45 -13.20 2.97
N ALA A 41 2.71 -13.29 3.41
CA ALA A 41 3.50 -12.12 3.81
C ALA A 41 3.71 -11.16 2.64
N TYR A 42 3.97 -11.69 1.45
CA TYR A 42 4.06 -10.89 0.23
C TYR A 42 2.74 -10.19 -0.10
N ARG A 43 1.60 -10.89 0.00
CA ARG A 43 0.26 -10.31 -0.24
C ARG A 43 -0.13 -9.23 0.77
N LEU A 44 0.35 -9.34 2.01
CA LEU A 44 0.15 -8.37 3.09
C LEU A 44 1.20 -7.26 3.13
N SER A 45 2.27 -7.39 2.34
CA SER A 45 3.38 -6.44 2.40
C SER A 45 2.98 -5.06 1.87
N SER A 46 3.50 -4.02 2.52
CA SER A 46 3.08 -2.64 2.28
C SER A 46 3.38 -2.16 0.85
N ASP A 47 2.42 -1.41 0.31
CA ASP A 47 2.51 -0.74 -1.00
C ASP A 47 3.15 0.67 -0.88
N ALA A 48 3.53 1.06 0.34
CA ALA A 48 4.07 2.38 0.63
C ALA A 48 5.56 2.49 0.28
N LEU A 49 5.97 3.72 -0.05
CA LEU A 49 7.37 4.04 -0.29
C LEU A 49 8.17 4.04 1.02
N SER A 50 9.35 3.43 0.98
CA SER A 50 10.31 3.56 2.09
C SER A 50 10.93 4.95 2.14
N LYS A 51 11.51 5.30 3.30
CA LYS A 51 12.32 6.50 3.50
C LYS A 51 13.44 6.66 2.45
N ASP A 52 14.14 5.57 2.10
CA ASP A 52 15.22 5.61 1.11
C ASP A 52 14.70 5.97 -0.29
N GLN A 53 13.54 5.45 -0.67
CA GLN A 53 12.89 5.79 -1.94
C GLN A 53 12.38 7.22 -1.96
N MET A 54 11.87 7.73 -0.84
CA MET A 54 11.52 9.15 -0.70
C MET A 54 12.76 10.04 -0.87
N LYS A 55 13.90 9.66 -0.28
CA LYS A 55 15.17 10.39 -0.45
C LYS A 55 15.68 10.35 -1.90
N ASP A 56 15.57 9.19 -2.54
CA ASP A 56 15.94 8.99 -3.95
C ASP A 56 15.05 9.83 -4.90
N ILE A 57 13.75 9.94 -4.62
CA ILE A 57 12.83 10.84 -5.33
C ILE A 57 13.28 12.30 -5.17
N SER A 58 13.59 12.73 -3.95
CA SER A 58 14.05 14.11 -3.69
C SER A 58 15.37 14.42 -4.41
N ALA A 59 16.33 13.49 -4.40
CA ALA A 59 17.58 13.62 -5.13
C ALA A 59 17.35 13.71 -6.64
N PHE A 60 16.45 12.87 -7.18
CA PHE A 60 16.06 12.91 -8.60
C PHE A 60 15.44 14.25 -8.98
N VAL A 61 14.43 14.73 -8.25
CA VAL A 61 13.81 16.04 -8.51
C VAL A 61 14.85 17.16 -8.49
N THR A 62 15.82 17.11 -7.57
CA THR A 62 16.95 18.06 -7.52
C THR A 62 17.80 18.03 -8.78
N ALA A 63 18.16 16.84 -9.24
CA ALA A 63 19.06 16.68 -10.39
C ALA A 63 18.37 17.01 -11.71
N THR A 64 17.07 16.73 -11.82
CA THR A 64 16.32 16.78 -13.08
C THR A 64 15.59 18.11 -13.27
N CYS A 65 15.32 18.87 -12.21
CA CYS A 65 14.66 20.18 -12.26
C CYS A 65 15.59 21.30 -11.77
N PRO A 66 16.61 21.71 -12.56
CA PRO A 66 17.54 22.76 -12.16
C PRO A 66 16.92 24.17 -12.13
N ASN A 67 15.84 24.39 -12.90
CA ASN A 67 15.19 25.68 -13.07
C ASN A 67 13.73 25.63 -12.61
N GLU A 68 13.16 26.78 -12.25
CA GLU A 68 11.75 26.90 -11.83
C GLU A 68 10.78 26.43 -12.92
N GLU A 69 11.02 26.76 -14.19
CA GLU A 69 10.18 26.31 -15.31
C GLU A 69 10.09 24.78 -15.39
N THR A 70 11.24 24.10 -15.27
CA THR A 70 11.29 22.62 -15.27
C THR A 70 10.59 22.03 -14.04
N LEU A 71 10.66 22.72 -12.90
CA LEU A 71 10.01 22.31 -11.67
C LEU A 71 8.48 22.45 -11.77
N VAL A 72 7.97 23.53 -12.38
CA VAL A 72 6.54 23.74 -12.64
C VAL A 72 6.01 22.70 -13.63
N ILE A 73 6.77 22.38 -14.68
CA ILE A 73 6.38 21.32 -15.63
C ILE A 73 6.27 19.98 -14.91
N MET A 74 7.27 19.62 -14.11
CA MET A 74 7.27 18.39 -13.31
C MET A 74 6.12 18.36 -12.30
N GLU A 75 5.83 19.47 -11.63
CA GLU A 75 4.71 19.62 -10.71
C GLU A 75 3.39 19.35 -11.42
N ARG A 76 3.14 19.95 -12.59
CA ARG A 76 1.89 19.74 -13.33
C ARG A 76 1.72 18.30 -13.82
N ILE A 77 2.79 17.69 -14.32
CA ILE A 77 2.75 16.29 -14.78
C ILE A 77 2.47 15.35 -13.60
N SER A 78 3.19 15.56 -12.51
CA SER A 78 3.04 14.74 -11.30
C SER A 78 1.69 14.96 -10.64
N ALA A 79 1.15 16.18 -10.64
CA ALA A 79 -0.21 16.50 -10.18
C ALA A 79 -1.26 15.77 -11.03
N PHE A 80 -1.13 15.83 -12.36
CA PHE A 80 -2.05 15.14 -13.27
C PHE A 80 -2.07 13.64 -13.03
N LYS A 81 -0.89 13.02 -12.89
CA LYS A 81 -0.78 11.58 -12.62
C LYS A 81 -1.21 11.19 -11.20
N ALA A 82 -0.86 11.98 -10.19
CA ALA A 82 -1.25 11.76 -8.80
C ALA A 82 -2.76 11.94 -8.57
N GLY A 83 -3.41 12.76 -9.39
CA GLY A 83 -4.86 12.99 -9.37
C GLY A 83 -5.68 11.87 -9.99
N GLN A 84 -5.06 10.93 -10.73
CA GLN A 84 -5.76 9.77 -11.27
C GLN A 84 -6.18 8.84 -10.13
N LYS A 85 -7.48 8.53 -10.07
CA LYS A 85 -8.01 7.55 -9.11
C LYS A 85 -7.52 6.17 -9.52
N VAL A 86 -7.01 5.42 -8.55
CA VAL A 86 -6.71 4.00 -8.74
C VAL A 86 -8.00 3.23 -8.55
N ASP A 87 -8.43 2.52 -9.59
CA ASP A 87 -9.67 1.73 -9.55
C ASP A 87 -9.52 0.56 -8.58
N ARG A 88 -10.32 0.57 -7.51
CA ARG A 88 -10.33 -0.50 -6.52
C ARG A 88 -11.18 -1.66 -7.03
N PRO A 89 -10.60 -2.85 -7.26
CA PRO A 89 -11.38 -3.99 -7.70
C PRO A 89 -12.32 -4.45 -6.57
N LEU A 90 -13.52 -4.93 -6.94
CA LEU A 90 -14.54 -5.42 -6.01
C LEU A 90 -14.01 -6.51 -5.05
N LYS A 91 -13.05 -7.32 -5.50
CA LYS A 91 -12.40 -8.35 -4.69
C LYS A 91 -11.68 -7.77 -3.47
N VAL A 92 -11.01 -6.64 -3.63
CA VAL A 92 -10.34 -5.92 -2.53
C VAL A 92 -11.35 -5.32 -1.57
N LEU A 93 -12.55 -4.98 -2.04
CA LEU A 93 -13.63 -4.53 -1.16
C LEU A 93 -14.22 -5.70 -0.35
N LEU A 94 -14.39 -6.86 -1.01
CA LEU A 94 -14.80 -8.12 -0.37
C LEU A 94 -13.79 -8.63 0.65
N SER A 95 -12.50 -8.29 0.53
CA SER A 95 -11.49 -8.72 1.50
C SER A 95 -11.77 -8.18 2.91
N TYR A 96 -12.23 -6.92 3.03
CA TYR A 96 -12.62 -6.33 4.31
C TYR A 96 -13.81 -7.06 4.94
N VAL A 97 -14.76 -7.51 4.11
CA VAL A 97 -15.87 -8.36 4.56
C VAL A 97 -15.35 -9.71 5.02
N GLY A 98 -14.43 -10.32 4.27
CA GLY A 98 -13.77 -11.58 4.63
C GLY A 98 -12.97 -11.53 5.93
N LEU A 99 -12.52 -10.34 6.36
CA LEU A 99 -11.82 -10.15 7.63
C LEU A 99 -12.78 -10.14 8.83
N ILE A 100 -13.97 -9.57 8.67
CA ILE A 100 -14.94 -9.37 9.77
C ILE A 100 -15.93 -10.54 9.87
N LEU A 101 -16.34 -11.11 8.73
CA LEU A 101 -17.40 -12.11 8.66
C LEU A 101 -17.12 -13.38 9.52
N PRO A 102 -15.91 -13.99 9.50
CA PRO A 102 -15.64 -15.16 10.33
C PRO A 102 -15.77 -14.88 11.83
N ILE A 103 -15.36 -13.69 12.27
CA ILE A 103 -15.46 -13.27 13.67
C ILE A 103 -16.94 -13.09 14.06
N LEU A 104 -17.75 -12.45 13.20
CA LEU A 104 -19.19 -12.32 13.44
C LEU A 104 -19.89 -13.68 13.54
N ILE A 105 -19.51 -14.64 12.70
CA ILE A 105 -20.04 -16.01 12.75
C ILE A 105 -19.72 -16.66 14.11
N VAL A 106 -18.49 -16.53 14.60
CA VAL A 106 -18.11 -17.05 15.92
C VAL A 106 -18.93 -16.37 17.03
N ILE A 107 -19.10 -15.06 17.01
CA ILE A 107 -19.92 -14.34 18.01
C ILE A 107 -21.37 -14.85 17.99
N LEU A 108 -21.96 -15.09 16.81
CA LEU A 108 -23.31 -15.62 16.69
C LEU A 108 -23.42 -17.06 17.23
N ILE A 109 -22.43 -17.90 16.94
CA ILE A 109 -22.36 -19.27 17.47
C ILE A 109 -22.25 -19.25 19.00
N GLU A 110 -21.40 -18.40 19.56
CA GLU A 110 -21.25 -18.23 21.00
C GLU A 110 -22.55 -17.73 21.65
N ALA A 111 -23.19 -16.71 21.08
CA ALA A 111 -24.47 -16.21 21.56
C ALA A 111 -25.58 -17.29 21.54
N TYR A 112 -25.57 -18.15 20.52
CA TYR A 112 -26.50 -19.26 20.41
C TYR A 112 -26.22 -20.37 21.44
N MET A 113 -24.95 -20.71 21.69
CA MET A 113 -24.58 -21.67 22.74
C MET A 113 -24.92 -21.17 24.15
N VAL A 114 -24.78 -19.86 24.38
CA VAL A 114 -25.21 -19.18 25.61
C VAL A 114 -26.73 -19.30 25.79
N TYR A 115 -27.50 -19.05 24.74
CA TYR A 115 -28.96 -19.19 24.76
C TYR A 115 -29.41 -20.62 25.11
N LEU A 116 -28.68 -21.64 24.66
CA LEU A 116 -28.96 -23.04 24.96
C LEU A 116 -28.47 -23.51 26.35
N GLY A 117 -27.77 -22.67 27.11
CA GLY A 117 -27.34 -22.98 28.48
C GLY A 117 -26.12 -23.91 28.60
N ILE A 118 -25.30 -24.04 27.56
CA ILE A 118 -24.18 -25.02 27.47
C ILE A 118 -22.88 -24.49 28.12
N ILE A 119 -22.93 -23.31 28.76
CA ILE A 119 -21.77 -22.48 29.15
C ILE A 119 -20.89 -23.13 30.24
N THR A 120 -21.43 -24.06 31.04
CA THR A 120 -20.78 -24.57 32.25
C THR A 120 -19.90 -25.80 32.06
N GLU A 121 -19.83 -26.38 30.86
CA GLU A 121 -19.02 -27.59 30.64
C GLU A 121 -17.57 -27.23 30.27
N MET A 122 -16.57 -27.84 30.94
CA MET A 122 -15.14 -27.69 30.58
C MET A 122 -14.79 -27.78 29.08
N PRO A 123 -15.44 -28.61 28.23
CA PRO A 123 -15.21 -28.59 26.78
C PRO A 123 -15.57 -27.26 26.09
N TYR A 124 -16.47 -26.44 26.65
CA TYR A 124 -16.93 -25.19 26.04
C TYR A 124 -15.78 -24.17 25.91
N LEU A 125 -15.00 -23.93 26.96
CA LEU A 125 -13.91 -22.95 26.93
C LEU A 125 -12.83 -23.30 25.89
N ILE A 126 -12.51 -24.59 25.76
CA ILE A 126 -11.54 -25.07 24.75
C ILE A 126 -12.12 -24.89 23.35
N LEU A 127 -13.39 -25.25 23.16
CA LEU A 127 -14.08 -25.10 21.87
C LEU A 127 -14.14 -23.63 21.43
N THR A 128 -14.52 -22.72 22.32
CA THR A 128 -14.55 -21.27 22.08
C THR A 128 -13.17 -20.75 21.68
N PHE A 129 -12.12 -21.14 22.41
CA PHE A 129 -10.76 -20.72 22.07
C PHE A 129 -10.33 -21.21 20.68
N VAL A 130 -10.63 -22.46 20.34
CA VAL A 130 -10.32 -23.04 19.02
C VAL A 130 -11.11 -22.33 17.92
N LEU A 131 -12.39 -22.02 18.13
CA LEU A 131 -13.23 -21.30 17.16
C LEU A 131 -12.72 -19.89 16.90
N ILE A 132 -12.32 -19.16 17.96
CA ILE A 132 -11.74 -17.83 17.83
C ILE A 132 -10.42 -17.90 17.04
N LEU A 133 -9.54 -18.84 17.39
CA LEU A 133 -8.26 -19.00 16.69
C LEU A 133 -8.47 -19.35 15.22
N ALA A 134 -9.38 -20.27 14.91
CA ALA A 134 -9.72 -20.64 13.54
C ALA A 134 -10.29 -19.45 12.76
N ALA A 135 -11.19 -18.67 13.36
CA ALA A 135 -11.74 -17.47 12.73
C ALA A 135 -10.67 -16.43 12.42
N ILE A 136 -9.73 -16.19 13.34
CA ILE A 136 -8.60 -15.27 13.11
C ILE A 136 -7.76 -15.75 11.92
N ILE A 137 -7.40 -17.03 11.88
CA ILE A 137 -6.59 -17.60 10.79
C ILE A 137 -7.33 -17.49 9.45
N ILE A 138 -8.61 -17.87 9.41
CA ILE A 138 -9.45 -17.79 8.20
C ILE A 138 -9.61 -16.34 7.74
N SER A 139 -9.86 -15.40 8.65
CA SER A 139 -9.96 -13.97 8.34
C SER A 139 -8.69 -13.44 7.69
N VAL A 140 -7.51 -13.79 8.24
CA VAL A 140 -6.21 -13.36 7.67
C VAL A 140 -6.01 -13.96 6.28
N LEU A 141 -6.31 -15.24 6.09
CA LEU A 141 -6.20 -15.91 4.79
C LEU A 141 -7.14 -15.29 3.75
N LEU A 142 -8.43 -15.14 4.08
CA LEU A 142 -9.42 -14.52 3.19
C LEU A 142 -9.02 -13.09 2.84
N PHE A 143 -8.56 -12.31 3.82
CA PHE A 143 -8.11 -10.95 3.57
C PHE A 143 -6.89 -10.91 2.65
N ALA A 144 -5.88 -11.76 2.86
CA ALA A 144 -4.69 -11.82 2.02
C ALA A 144 -5.01 -12.26 0.58
N TYR A 145 -5.87 -13.26 0.40
CA TYR A 145 -6.21 -13.77 -0.93
C TYR A 145 -7.16 -12.86 -1.72
N LEU A 146 -8.20 -12.32 -1.07
CA LEU A 146 -9.16 -11.43 -1.73
C LEU A 146 -8.62 -10.00 -1.85
N GLY A 147 -7.78 -9.57 -0.91
CA GLY A 147 -7.21 -8.23 -0.84
C GLY A 147 -6.01 -8.02 -1.76
N TYR A 148 -5.44 -9.09 -2.31
CA TYR A 148 -4.32 -8.99 -3.24
C TYR A 148 -4.78 -9.02 -4.69
N ASP A 149 -4.53 -7.92 -5.41
CA ASP A 149 -4.60 -7.86 -6.86
C ASP A 149 -3.30 -7.24 -7.40
N PRO A 150 -2.55 -7.95 -8.28
CA PRO A 150 -1.24 -7.50 -8.73
C PRO A 150 -1.30 -6.27 -9.64
N VAL A 151 -2.42 -6.02 -10.32
CA VAL A 151 -2.61 -4.82 -11.15
C VAL A 151 -2.89 -3.64 -10.23
N TYR A 152 -3.88 -3.80 -9.34
CA TYR A 152 -4.24 -2.77 -8.36
C TYR A 152 -3.04 -2.34 -7.50
N ARG A 153 -2.23 -3.31 -7.05
CA ARG A 153 -1.03 -3.06 -6.25
C ARG A 153 0.00 -2.23 -7.01
N ARG A 154 0.28 -2.58 -8.26
CA ARG A 154 1.23 -1.85 -9.11
C ARG A 154 0.77 -0.41 -9.33
N ASP A 155 -0.51 -0.22 -9.58
CA ASP A 155 -1.10 1.10 -9.81
C ASP A 155 -1.10 1.94 -8.52
N MET A 156 -1.30 1.33 -7.36
CA MET A 156 -1.16 1.99 -6.06
C MET A 156 0.28 2.46 -5.81
N ILE A 157 1.28 1.60 -6.03
CA ILE A 157 2.70 1.96 -5.85
C ILE A 157 3.10 3.08 -6.81
N GLU A 158 2.68 2.99 -8.07
CA GLU A 158 2.90 4.05 -9.07
C GLU A 158 2.28 5.38 -8.63
N ASN A 159 1.02 5.36 -8.19
CA ASN A 159 0.35 6.57 -7.70
C ASN A 159 1.05 7.15 -6.46
N HIS A 160 1.54 6.31 -5.54
CA HIS A 160 2.32 6.77 -4.40
C HIS A 160 3.62 7.45 -4.82
N ALA A 161 4.33 6.92 -5.83
CA ALA A 161 5.53 7.55 -6.37
C ALA A 161 5.23 8.91 -7.03
N TRP A 162 4.16 9.00 -7.82
CA TRP A 162 3.71 10.27 -8.41
C TRP A 162 3.35 11.31 -7.36
N LYS A 163 2.62 10.92 -6.30
CA LYS A 163 2.29 11.80 -5.17
C LYS A 163 3.53 12.29 -4.42
N ALA A 164 4.52 11.42 -4.24
CA ALA A 164 5.77 11.79 -3.59
C ALA A 164 6.58 12.80 -4.43
N ILE A 165 6.65 12.60 -5.75
CA ILE A 165 7.28 13.56 -6.67
C ILE A 165 6.54 14.90 -6.61
N HIS A 166 5.21 14.88 -6.71
CA HIS A 166 4.39 16.09 -6.68
C HIS A 166 4.60 16.89 -5.39
N LYS A 167 4.56 16.22 -4.23
CA LYS A 167 4.79 16.85 -2.93
C LYS A 167 6.18 17.49 -2.81
N GLU A 168 7.21 16.83 -3.35
CA GLU A 168 8.57 17.37 -3.36
C GLU A 168 8.69 18.60 -4.28
N CYS A 169 8.04 18.57 -5.45
CA CYS A 169 7.99 19.72 -6.35
C CYS A 169 7.25 20.90 -5.73
N GLU A 170 6.09 20.66 -5.13
CA GLU A 170 5.30 21.67 -4.41
C GLU A 170 6.10 22.30 -3.26
N TYR A 171 6.75 21.48 -2.44
CA TYR A 171 7.60 21.94 -1.34
C TYR A 171 8.71 22.90 -1.82
N ARG A 172 9.35 22.58 -2.94
CA ARG A 172 10.43 23.39 -3.51
C ARG A 172 9.94 24.67 -4.17
N LEU A 173 8.80 24.62 -4.86
CA LEU A 173 8.16 25.82 -5.41
C LEU A 173 7.78 26.79 -4.30
N ASN A 174 7.23 26.29 -3.20
CA ASN A 174 6.88 27.10 -2.03
C ASN A 174 8.13 27.72 -1.36
N LEU A 175 9.22 26.95 -1.21
CA LEU A 175 10.50 27.49 -0.72
C LEU A 175 11.11 28.56 -1.64
N GLY A 176 11.04 28.36 -2.96
CA GLY A 176 11.50 29.34 -3.96
C GLY A 176 10.66 30.62 -3.96
N GLY A 177 9.34 30.49 -3.79
CA GLY A 177 8.43 31.63 -3.63
C GLY A 177 8.67 32.40 -2.33
N GLN A 178 9.02 31.69 -1.24
CA GLN A 178 9.31 32.31 0.05
C GLN A 178 10.62 33.12 0.02
N LYS A 179 11.64 32.68 -0.73
CA LYS A 179 12.87 33.46 -0.97
C LYS A 179 12.64 34.76 -1.75
N ARG A 180 11.70 34.79 -2.71
CA ARG A 180 11.36 35.99 -3.48
C ARG A 180 10.61 37.07 -2.70
N LEU A 181 10.02 36.73 -1.56
CA LEU A 181 9.30 37.69 -0.70
C LEU A 181 10.21 38.35 0.35
N THR A 182 11.44 37.85 0.51
CA THR A 182 12.44 38.34 1.46
C THR A 182 13.56 39.16 0.81
N ASP A 183 13.59 39.21 -0.53
CA ASP A 183 14.49 40.05 -1.35
C ASP A 183 13.72 41.27 -1.88
#